data_AF-A0A6M5YID2-F1
#
_entry.id   AF-A0A6M5YID2-F1
#
_cell.length_a   1.000
_cell.length_b   1.000
_cell.length_c   1.000
_cell.angle_alpha   90.00
_cell.angle_beta   90.00
_cell.angle_gamma   90.00
#
_symmetry.space_group_name_H-M   'P 1'
#
loop_
_entity.id
_entity.type
_entity.pdbx_description
1 polymer ?
#
loop_
_entity_poly.entity_id
_entity_poly.type
_entity_poly.pdbx_seq_one_letter_code
_entity_poly.pdbx_strand_id
1 'polypeptide(L)'
;MIPVAAPRFDLAECTSEAERGFIEALHARAETGAWVADVWRVRDGRITLSVCPCDNDPAYNCVLRTLRVDFDGTTVWFGPDETHQFATELDPAHPGVSVLSRQSVPGLAAAAADWLEREMRRPIVRHEWDRPEFSRRLWVLADTGEGLVLRDSANVFRRSDLGPPDRIVPVGGPAA
;
A
#
# COMPACT_ATOMS: atom_id res chain seq x y z
N MET A 1 -10.36 17.23 11.99
CA MET A 1 -9.60 16.01 11.63
C MET A 1 -9.59 15.14 12.87
N ILE A 2 -10.22 13.97 12.85
CA ILE A 2 -10.17 13.04 13.98
C ILE A 2 -8.76 12.43 13.95
N PRO A 3 -7.93 12.62 14.99
CA PRO A 3 -6.61 12.02 15.02
C PRO A 3 -6.78 10.50 15.08
N VAL A 4 -6.41 9.81 14.01
CA VAL A 4 -6.28 8.36 14.02
C VAL A 4 -4.98 8.07 14.77
N ALA A 5 -5.11 7.71 16.04
CA ALA A 5 -4.01 7.15 16.82
C ALA A 5 -3.79 5.70 16.34
N ALA A 6 -3.16 5.55 15.18
CA ALA A 6 -2.48 4.31 14.85
C ALA A 6 -1.32 4.17 15.88
N PRO A 7 -1.29 3.15 16.75
CA PRO A 7 -0.08 2.84 17.50
C PRO A 7 1.06 2.70 16.51
N ARG A 8 1.98 3.67 16.53
CA ARG A 8 3.32 3.45 16.01
C ARG A 8 3.88 2.30 16.83
N PHE A 9 4.12 1.17 16.19
CA PHE A 9 4.79 0.05 16.84
C PHE A 9 6.07 0.56 17.49
N ASP A 10 6.12 0.52 18.82
CA ASP A 10 7.31 0.89 19.56
C ASP A 10 8.35 -0.21 19.31
N LEU A 11 9.61 0.15 19.06
CA LEU A 11 10.69 -0.84 18.99
C LEU A 11 10.81 -1.65 20.29
N ALA A 12 10.30 -1.12 21.42
CA ALA A 12 10.15 -1.85 22.67
C ALA A 12 9.16 -3.03 22.61
N GLU A 13 8.26 -3.07 21.62
CA GLU A 13 7.32 -4.18 21.37
C GLU A 13 7.93 -5.31 20.53
N CYS A 14 9.18 -5.15 20.07
CA CYS A 14 9.94 -6.23 19.46
C CYS A 14 10.26 -7.31 20.50
N THR A 15 9.97 -8.56 20.16
CA THR A 15 10.22 -9.72 21.02
C THR A 15 11.57 -10.39 20.75
N SER A 16 12.27 -9.97 19.69
CA SER A 16 13.60 -10.49 19.32
C SER A 16 14.48 -9.44 18.67
N GLU A 17 15.79 -9.67 18.66
CA GLU A 17 16.75 -8.84 17.92
C GLU A 17 16.50 -8.88 16.40
N ALA A 18 15.99 -10.00 15.89
CA ALA A 18 15.63 -10.16 14.48
C ALA A 18 14.47 -9.23 14.09
N GLU A 19 13.38 -9.21 14.87
CA GLU A 19 12.26 -8.30 14.64
C GLU A 19 12.72 -6.84 14.72
N ARG A 20 13.48 -6.51 15.76
CA ARG A 20 13.98 -5.15 15.97
C ARG A 20 14.86 -4.69 14.81
N GLY A 21 15.85 -5.49 14.43
CA GLY A 21 16.75 -5.16 13.33
C GLY A 21 16.03 -5.04 11.99
N PHE A 22 14.98 -5.84 11.76
CA PHE A 22 14.15 -5.74 10.57
C PHE A 22 13.39 -4.41 10.51
N ILE A 23 12.72 -4.03 11.60
CA ILE A 23 11.92 -2.79 11.68
C ILE A 23 12.82 -1.56 11.63
N GLU A 24 13.93 -1.54 12.37
CA GLU A 24 14.90 -0.44 12.33
C GLU A 24 15.44 -0.21 10.91
N ALA A 25 15.75 -1.28 10.18
CA ALA A 25 16.20 -1.19 8.79
C ALA A 25 15.12 -0.62 7.86
N LEU A 26 13.86 -1.06 8.00
CA LEU A 26 12.75 -0.53 7.20
C LEU A 26 12.44 0.93 7.54
N HIS A 27 12.46 1.32 8.81
CA HIS A 27 12.24 2.71 9.22
C HIS A 27 13.34 3.64 8.68
N ALA A 28 14.61 3.23 8.74
CA ALA A 28 15.71 4.02 8.17
C ALA A 28 15.53 4.24 6.65
N ARG A 29 15.04 3.24 5.92
CA ARG A 29 14.68 3.36 4.51
C ARG A 29 13.47 4.27 4.29
N ALA A 30 12.45 4.16 5.13
CA ALA A 30 11.25 4.99 5.07
C ALA A 30 11.57 6.48 5.26
N GLU A 31 12.38 6.79 6.27
CA GLU A 31 12.87 8.15 6.53
C GLU A 31 13.65 8.72 5.34
N THR A 32 14.56 7.94 4.77
CA THR A 32 15.35 8.35 3.61
C THR A 32 14.49 8.49 2.34
N GLY A 33 13.47 7.64 2.21
CA GLY A 33 12.57 7.58 1.06
C GLY A 33 11.35 8.51 1.17
N ALA A 34 11.21 9.26 2.27
CA ALA A 34 10.08 10.13 2.56
C ALA A 34 8.70 9.44 2.48
N TRP A 35 8.63 8.16 2.89
CA TRP A 35 7.37 7.43 3.05
C TRP A 35 7.18 7.00 4.49
N VAL A 36 5.94 6.67 4.86
CA VAL A 36 5.59 6.26 6.23
C VAL A 36 5.03 4.85 6.19
N ALA A 37 5.48 4.03 7.14
CA ALA A 37 4.94 2.71 7.40
C ALA A 37 4.18 2.73 8.73
N ASP A 38 3.02 2.10 8.72
CA ASP A 38 2.36 1.70 9.95
C ASP A 38 2.75 0.26 10.26
N VAL A 39 3.03 -0.04 11.53
CA VAL A 39 3.51 -1.35 11.96
C VAL A 39 2.62 -1.86 13.07
N TRP A 40 2.35 -3.15 13.02
CA TRP A 40 1.38 -3.83 13.86
C TRP A 40 1.84 -5.26 14.09
N ARG A 41 1.31 -5.90 15.13
CA ARG A 41 1.38 -7.36 15.26
C ARG A 41 -0.01 -7.92 14.98
N VAL A 42 -0.18 -8.56 13.82
CA VAL A 42 -1.47 -9.11 13.40
C VAL A 42 -1.36 -10.62 13.27
N ARG A 43 -2.07 -11.34 14.15
CA ARG A 43 -2.14 -12.82 14.23
C ARG A 43 -0.79 -13.53 14.36
N ASP A 44 -0.80 -14.67 15.05
CA ASP A 44 0.31 -15.64 15.15
C ASP A 44 1.70 -15.06 15.49
N GLY A 45 1.74 -13.89 16.12
CA GLY A 45 2.96 -13.23 16.52
C GLY A 45 3.79 -12.62 15.38
N ARG A 46 3.33 -12.56 14.12
CA ARG A 46 4.11 -11.93 13.04
C ARG A 46 4.05 -10.40 13.12
N ILE A 47 5.15 -9.77 12.75
CA ILE A 47 5.17 -8.33 12.49
C ILE A 47 4.54 -8.08 11.12
N THR A 48 3.52 -7.23 11.07
CA THR A 48 2.90 -6.76 9.85
C THR A 48 3.15 -5.27 9.73
N LEU A 49 3.79 -4.88 8.63
CA LEU A 49 4.00 -3.49 8.24
C LEU A 49 3.14 -3.19 7.00
N SER A 50 2.54 -2.01 6.98
CA SER A 50 1.72 -1.53 5.87
C SER A 50 2.13 -0.14 5.42
N VAL A 51 2.18 0.07 4.11
CA VAL A 51 2.35 1.37 3.47
C VAL A 51 1.20 1.62 2.52
N CYS A 52 0.58 2.79 2.61
CA CYS A 52 -0.63 3.13 1.88
C CYS A 52 -0.36 4.36 0.98
N PRO A 53 -0.17 4.20 -0.33
CA PRO A 53 -0.25 5.35 -1.24
C PRO A 53 -1.65 5.96 -1.16
N CYS A 54 -1.70 7.29 -1.08
CA CYS A 54 -2.94 8.04 -0.92
C CYS A 54 -3.10 9.09 -2.03
N ASP A 55 -4.35 9.37 -2.39
CA ASP A 55 -4.71 10.60 -3.08
C ASP A 55 -4.96 11.68 -2.02
N ASN A 56 -4.01 12.59 -1.87
CA ASN A 56 -4.05 13.66 -0.88
C ASN A 56 -4.81 14.91 -1.35
N ASP A 57 -5.39 14.88 -2.55
CA ASP A 57 -6.32 15.93 -2.98
C ASP A 57 -7.48 15.99 -1.95
N PRO A 58 -7.71 17.16 -1.30
CA PRO A 58 -8.71 17.29 -0.25
C PRO A 58 -10.13 16.86 -0.65
N ALA A 59 -10.45 16.90 -1.95
CA ALA A 59 -11.74 16.45 -2.46
C ALA A 59 -11.95 14.93 -2.34
N TYR A 60 -10.86 14.15 -2.34
CA TYR A 60 -10.91 12.69 -2.37
C TYR A 60 -10.36 12.07 -1.09
N ASN A 61 -9.17 12.52 -0.66
CA ASN A 61 -8.46 12.14 0.57
C ASN A 61 -8.63 10.65 0.91
N CYS A 62 -8.06 9.77 0.08
CA CYS A 62 -8.27 8.32 0.20
C CYS A 62 -7.00 7.50 0.03
N VAL A 63 -6.96 6.37 0.74
CA VAL A 63 -6.00 5.29 0.50
C VAL A 63 -6.33 4.61 -0.82
N LEU A 64 -5.31 4.39 -1.65
CA LEU A 64 -5.44 3.84 -3.00
C LEU A 64 -5.17 2.34 -3.06
N ARG A 65 -4.25 1.85 -2.22
CA ARG A 65 -3.97 0.43 -2.03
C ARG A 65 -3.23 0.26 -0.71
N THR A 66 -3.23 -0.95 -0.17
CA THR A 66 -2.39 -1.29 0.97
C THR A 66 -1.25 -2.18 0.49
N LEU A 67 -0.01 -1.71 0.66
CA LEU A 67 1.20 -2.51 0.50
C LEU A 67 1.50 -3.15 1.84
N ARG A 68 1.65 -4.46 1.89
CA ARG A 68 1.84 -5.18 3.14
C ARG A 68 3.16 -5.94 3.11
N VAL A 69 3.82 -5.96 4.26
CA VAL A 69 5.02 -6.74 4.56
C VAL A 69 4.76 -7.51 5.85
N ASP A 70 4.80 -8.84 5.81
CA ASP A 70 4.76 -9.68 7.00
C ASP A 70 6.14 -10.28 7.26
N PHE A 71 6.56 -10.34 8.52
CA PHE A 71 7.84 -10.91 8.94
C PHE A 71 7.67 -11.77 10.18
N ASP A 72 8.23 -12.99 10.16
CA ASP A 72 8.16 -13.96 11.25
C ASP A 72 9.48 -14.16 12.01
N GLY A 73 10.50 -13.36 11.72
CA GLY A 73 11.86 -13.52 12.26
C GLY A 73 12.84 -14.18 11.30
N THR A 74 12.36 -14.94 10.30
CA THR A 74 13.20 -15.71 9.37
C THR A 74 12.78 -15.61 7.91
N THR A 75 11.51 -15.27 7.68
CA THR A 75 10.86 -15.20 6.38
C THR A 75 10.09 -13.91 6.28
N VAL A 76 10.14 -13.28 5.11
CA VAL A 76 9.36 -12.09 4.78
C VAL A 76 8.41 -12.40 3.62
N TRP A 77 7.16 -11.94 3.76
CA TRP A 77 6.17 -11.89 2.70
C TRP A 77 5.90 -10.44 2.38
N PHE A 78 5.86 -10.07 1.11
CA PHE A 78 5.43 -8.72 0.74
C PHE A 78 4.62 -8.73 -0.54
N GLY A 79 3.57 -7.91 -0.57
CA GLY A 79 2.60 -7.87 -1.66
C GLY A 79 1.46 -6.89 -1.38
N PRO A 80 0.58 -6.63 -2.37
CA PRO A 80 -0.65 -5.88 -2.13
C PRO A 80 -1.60 -6.67 -1.21
N ASP A 81 -2.27 -5.99 -0.29
CA ASP A 81 -3.39 -6.52 0.49
C ASP A 81 -4.70 -5.91 -0.05
N GLU A 82 -5.42 -6.68 -0.86
CA GLU A 82 -6.68 -6.27 -1.50
C GLU A 82 -7.82 -6.07 -0.49
N THR A 83 -7.72 -6.68 0.70
CA THR A 83 -8.80 -6.63 1.70
C THR A 83 -8.75 -5.38 2.54
N HIS A 84 -7.58 -4.74 2.65
CA HIS A 84 -7.30 -3.64 3.57
C HIS A 84 -7.62 -3.95 5.05
N GLN A 85 -7.83 -5.23 5.39
CA GLN A 85 -8.34 -5.65 6.70
C GLN A 85 -7.29 -6.40 7.52
N PHE A 86 -6.17 -6.80 6.91
CA PHE A 86 -5.15 -7.65 7.53
C PHE A 86 -5.75 -8.94 8.12
N ALA A 87 -6.92 -9.36 7.62
CA ALA A 87 -7.71 -10.44 8.22
C ALA A 87 -7.23 -11.83 7.78
N THR A 88 -6.46 -11.88 6.69
CA THR A 88 -5.93 -13.11 6.07
C THR A 88 -4.42 -12.98 5.85
N GLU A 89 -3.75 -14.11 5.67
CA GLU A 89 -2.33 -14.12 5.26
C GLU A 89 -2.18 -13.62 3.82
N LEU A 90 -1.02 -13.05 3.49
CA LEU A 90 -0.66 -12.82 2.09
C LEU A 90 -0.53 -14.17 1.38
N ASP A 91 -1.40 -14.40 0.38
CA ASP A 91 -1.40 -15.63 -0.41
C ASP A 91 -0.15 -15.72 -1.30
N PRO A 92 0.78 -16.67 -1.08
CA PRO A 92 1.96 -16.82 -1.93
C PRO A 92 1.65 -17.22 -3.37
N ALA A 93 0.45 -17.73 -3.67
CA ALA A 93 0.01 -18.03 -5.03
C ALA A 93 -0.42 -16.77 -5.80
N HIS A 94 -0.66 -15.65 -5.11
CA HIS A 94 -1.00 -14.39 -5.74
C HIS A 94 0.21 -13.81 -6.49
N PRO A 95 0.09 -13.44 -7.78
CA PRO A 95 1.24 -13.02 -8.60
C PRO A 95 1.93 -11.74 -8.10
N GLY A 96 1.23 -10.91 -7.30
CA GLY A 96 1.80 -9.71 -6.67
C GLY A 96 2.49 -9.96 -5.33
N VAL A 97 2.46 -11.19 -4.80
CA VAL A 97 3.06 -11.55 -3.51
C VAL A 97 4.38 -12.25 -3.74
N SER A 98 5.40 -11.85 -2.98
CA SER A 98 6.72 -12.48 -2.95
C SER A 98 7.04 -12.98 -1.56
N VAL A 99 7.71 -14.13 -1.50
CA VAL A 99 8.14 -14.76 -0.24
C VAL A 99 9.64 -15.00 -0.29
N LEU A 100 10.37 -14.44 0.66
CA LEU A 100 11.82 -14.61 0.76
C LEU A 100 12.18 -15.19 2.12
N SER A 101 13.02 -16.21 2.11
CA SER A 101 13.59 -16.85 3.30
C SER A 101 15.08 -17.15 3.08
N ARG A 102 15.77 -17.62 4.13
CA ARG A 102 17.19 -18.04 4.08
C ARG A 102 18.19 -16.92 3.76
N GLN A 103 17.80 -15.67 3.99
CA GLN A 103 18.70 -14.51 3.93
C GLN A 103 18.93 -13.96 5.34
N SER A 104 19.93 -13.10 5.50
CA SER A 104 20.09 -12.36 6.74
C SER A 104 18.92 -11.38 6.94
N VAL A 105 18.60 -11.05 8.19
CA VAL A 105 17.54 -10.07 8.51
C VAL A 105 17.72 -8.74 7.76
N PRO A 106 18.94 -8.14 7.69
CA PRO A 106 19.15 -6.95 6.86
C PRO A 106 18.87 -7.17 5.37
N GLY A 107 19.17 -8.35 4.83
CA GLY A 107 18.86 -8.69 3.44
C GLY A 107 17.36 -8.80 3.17
N LEU A 108 16.61 -9.41 4.10
CA LEU A 108 15.14 -9.47 4.02
C LEU A 108 14.52 -8.07 4.10
N ALA A 109 15.00 -7.23 5.03
CA ALA A 109 14.52 -5.86 5.18
C ALA A 109 14.81 -5.01 3.93
N ALA A 110 16.01 -5.14 3.36
CA ALA A 110 16.38 -4.43 2.13
C ALA A 110 15.48 -4.85 0.96
N ALA A 111 15.22 -6.15 0.78
CA ALA A 111 14.34 -6.63 -0.29
C ALA A 111 12.90 -6.11 -0.16
N ALA A 112 12.36 -6.09 1.07
CA ALA A 112 11.05 -5.53 1.34
C ALA A 112 11.01 -4.01 1.10
N ALA A 113 12.03 -3.27 1.53
CA ALA A 113 12.16 -1.83 1.28
C ALA A 113 12.20 -1.51 -0.21
N ASP A 114 13.04 -2.21 -0.97
CA ASP A 114 13.19 -1.99 -2.41
C ASP A 114 11.89 -2.30 -3.16
N TRP A 115 11.14 -3.32 -2.72
CA TRP A 115 9.81 -3.59 -3.25
C TRP A 115 8.82 -2.46 -2.91
N LEU A 116 8.73 -2.03 -1.64
CA LEU A 116 7.85 -0.95 -1.20
C LEU A 116 8.12 0.34 -1.96
N GLU A 117 9.37 0.73 -2.07
CA GLU A 117 9.80 1.95 -2.76
C GLU A 117 9.52 1.88 -4.26
N ARG A 118 9.67 0.71 -4.89
CA ARG A 118 9.28 0.53 -6.29
C ARG A 118 7.78 0.71 -6.44
N GLU A 119 6.96 0.06 -5.62
CA GLU A 119 5.50 0.18 -5.69
C GLU A 119 5.00 1.60 -5.39
N MET A 120 5.62 2.30 -4.43
CA MET A 120 5.29 3.69 -4.10
C MET A 120 5.64 4.70 -5.21
N ARG A 121 6.59 4.36 -6.10
CA ARG A 121 6.96 5.20 -7.25
C ARG A 121 6.14 4.91 -8.49
N ARG A 122 5.25 3.91 -8.47
CA ARG A 122 4.44 3.58 -9.64
C ARG A 122 3.48 4.73 -9.95
N PRO A 123 3.40 5.16 -11.22
CA PRO A 123 2.57 6.31 -11.58
C PRO A 123 1.10 5.94 -11.43
N ILE A 124 0.34 6.77 -10.70
CA ILE A 124 -1.10 6.61 -10.56
C ILE A 124 -1.80 7.75 -11.31
N VAL A 125 -2.84 7.42 -12.06
CA VAL A 125 -3.74 8.41 -12.65
C VAL A 125 -5.17 8.15 -12.20
N ARG A 126 -5.93 9.23 -12.07
CA ARG A 126 -7.36 9.22 -11.77
C ARG A 126 -8.12 9.54 -13.04
N HIS A 127 -8.91 8.57 -13.50
CA HIS A 127 -9.84 8.72 -14.60
C HIS A 127 -11.16 9.28 -14.06
N GLU A 128 -11.62 10.38 -14.65
CA GLU A 128 -12.82 11.08 -14.23
C GLU A 128 -13.88 11.07 -15.34
N TRP A 129 -15.08 10.60 -15.01
CA TRP A 129 -16.27 10.76 -15.83
C TRP A 129 -17.24 11.67 -15.06
N ASP A 130 -17.59 12.80 -15.66
CA ASP A 130 -18.51 13.78 -15.12
C ASP A 130 -19.68 13.93 -16.09
N ARG A 131 -20.71 13.11 -15.87
CA ARG A 131 -21.93 13.11 -16.68
C ARG A 131 -23.05 13.84 -15.92
N PRO A 132 -24.08 14.33 -16.63
CA PRO A 132 -25.24 14.96 -15.99
C PRO A 132 -25.92 14.06 -14.95
N GLU A 133 -25.94 12.73 -15.19
CA GLU A 133 -26.64 11.77 -14.34
C GLU A 133 -25.74 11.09 -13.29
N PHE A 134 -24.41 11.10 -13.48
CA PHE A 134 -23.48 10.43 -12.57
C PHE A 134 -22.08 11.01 -12.64
N SER A 135 -21.33 10.84 -11.54
CA SER A 135 -19.89 10.98 -11.53
C SER A 135 -19.22 9.66 -11.15
N ARG A 136 -18.12 9.36 -11.85
CA ARG A 136 -17.28 8.18 -11.58
C ARG A 136 -15.82 8.59 -11.55
N ARG A 137 -15.08 7.98 -10.63
CA ARG A 137 -13.64 8.15 -10.46
C ARG A 137 -13.00 6.78 -10.34
N LEU A 138 -12.03 6.49 -11.19
CA LEU A 138 -11.25 5.26 -11.15
C LEU A 138 -9.77 5.62 -11.06
N TRP A 139 -9.12 5.19 -9.99
CA TRP A 139 -7.67 5.29 -9.84
C TRP A 139 -7.04 4.06 -10.49
N VAL A 140 -6.04 4.27 -11.33
CA VAL A 140 -5.33 3.21 -12.02
C VAL A 140 -3.82 3.41 -11.94
N LEU A 141 -3.08 2.32 -11.93
CA LEU A 141 -1.65 2.33 -12.18
C LEU A 141 -1.44 2.60 -13.68
N ALA A 142 -0.78 3.71 -14.02
CA ALA A 142 -0.65 4.16 -15.41
C ALA A 142 0.30 3.26 -16.23
N ASP A 143 1.19 2.53 -15.56
CA ASP A 143 2.14 1.60 -16.19
C ASP A 143 1.48 0.27 -16.61
N THR A 144 0.50 -0.22 -15.86
CA THR A 144 -0.17 -1.51 -16.13
C THR A 144 -1.65 -1.41 -16.49
N GLY A 145 -2.30 -0.27 -16.24
CA GLY A 145 -3.74 -0.08 -16.36
C GLY A 145 -4.56 -0.75 -15.24
N GLU A 146 -3.90 -1.30 -14.22
CA GLU A 146 -4.54 -1.97 -13.09
C GLU A 146 -5.39 -0.99 -12.27
N GLY A 147 -6.65 -1.33 -12.01
CA GLY A 147 -7.57 -0.52 -11.20
C GLY A 147 -7.32 -0.68 -9.70
N LEU A 148 -7.24 0.43 -8.99
CA LEU A 148 -6.93 0.49 -7.56
C LEU A 148 -8.19 0.75 -6.71
N VAL A 149 -8.82 1.89 -6.93
CA VAL A 149 -10.02 2.33 -6.21
C VAL A 149 -11.05 2.81 -7.20
N LEU A 150 -12.32 2.52 -6.91
CA LEU A 150 -13.46 3.02 -7.64
C LEU A 150 -14.35 3.83 -6.69
N ARG A 151 -14.70 5.04 -7.10
CA ARG A 151 -15.79 5.81 -6.51
C ARG A 151 -16.84 6.12 -7.57
N ASP A 152 -18.09 5.98 -7.19
CA ASP A 152 -19.24 6.11 -8.07
C ASP A 152 -20.41 6.70 -7.29
N SER A 153 -20.98 7.79 -7.79
CA SER A 153 -22.10 8.49 -7.13
C SER A 153 -23.44 7.77 -7.26
N ALA A 154 -23.57 6.86 -8.22
CA ALA A 154 -24.86 6.28 -8.63
C ALA A 154 -24.84 4.76 -8.72
N ASN A 155 -23.79 4.09 -8.21
CA ASN A 155 -23.63 2.64 -8.28
C ASN A 155 -23.74 2.09 -9.73
N VAL A 156 -23.30 2.88 -10.72
CA VAL A 156 -23.24 2.50 -12.14
C VAL A 156 -22.01 1.63 -12.47
N PHE A 157 -21.36 1.01 -11.47
CA PHE A 157 -20.14 0.21 -11.60
C PHE A 157 -20.22 -0.93 -12.62
N ARG A 158 -21.43 -1.40 -12.95
CA ARG A 158 -21.67 -2.46 -13.96
C ARG A 158 -21.75 -1.97 -15.41
N ARG A 159 -21.67 -0.66 -15.66
CA ARG A 159 -21.71 -0.11 -17.01
C ARG A 159 -20.35 -0.25 -17.70
N SER A 160 -20.33 -1.05 -18.77
CA SER A 160 -19.19 -1.21 -19.69
C SER A 160 -19.17 -0.15 -20.80
N ASP A 161 -20.19 0.70 -20.88
CA ASP A 161 -20.47 1.67 -21.95
C ASP A 161 -20.11 3.12 -21.58
N LEU A 162 -19.25 3.32 -20.58
CA LEU A 162 -18.88 4.67 -20.10
C LEU A 162 -18.13 5.53 -21.12
N GLY A 163 -17.55 4.91 -22.15
CA GLY A 163 -16.64 5.56 -23.08
C GLY A 163 -15.34 6.02 -22.41
N PRO A 164 -14.51 6.82 -23.12
CA PRO A 164 -13.29 7.37 -22.54
C PRO A 164 -13.61 8.32 -21.38
N PRO A 165 -12.68 8.49 -20.41
CA PRO A 165 -12.83 9.47 -19.35
C PRO A 165 -12.81 10.89 -19.91
N ASP A 166 -13.51 11.79 -19.24
CA ASP A 166 -13.53 13.21 -19.57
C ASP A 166 -12.22 13.89 -19.17
N ARG A 167 -11.59 13.41 -18.09
CA ARG A 167 -10.28 13.86 -17.62
C ARG A 167 -9.43 12.70 -17.12
N ILE A 168 -8.13 12.82 -17.32
CA ILE A 168 -7.10 11.95 -16.73
C ILE A 168 -6.19 12.85 -15.91
N VAL A 169 -6.16 12.63 -14.59
CA VAL A 169 -5.44 13.47 -13.64
C VAL A 169 -4.34 12.64 -12.99
N PRO A 170 -3.05 13.00 -13.13
CA PRO A 170 -1.98 12.37 -12.36
C PRO A 170 -2.19 12.54 -10.86
N VAL A 171 -2.03 11.47 -10.09
CA VAL A 171 -2.17 11.45 -8.63
C VAL A 171 -0.79 11.38 -8.01
N GLY A 172 -0.52 12.28 -7.06
CA GLY A 172 0.81 12.41 -6.47
C GLY A 172 1.83 12.95 -7.47
N GLY A 173 1.67 14.21 -7.89
CA GLY A 173 2.79 14.97 -8.45
C GLY A 173 3.89 15.14 -7.38
N PRO A 174 5.17 15.30 -7.77
CA PRO A 174 6.30 15.22 -6.85
C PRO A 174 6.14 16.20 -5.68
N ALA A 175 6.55 15.78 -4.48
CA ALA A 175 7.03 16.76 -3.50
C ALA A 175 8.15 17.55 -4.19
N ALA A 176 7.92 18.85 -4.37
CA ALA A 176 8.96 19.76 -4.85
C ALA A 176 10.12 19.83 -3.85
#